data_AF-A0A8T6Q325-F1
#
_entry.id   AF-A0A8T6Q325-F1
#
_cell.length_a   1.000
_cell.length_b   1.000
_cell.length_c   1.000
_cell.angle_alpha   90.00
_cell.angle_beta   90.00
_cell.angle_gamma   90.00
#
_symmetry.space_group_name_H-M   'P 1'
#
loop_
_entity.id
_entity.type
_entity.pdbx_description
1 polymer ?
#
loop_
_entity_poly.entity_id
_entity_poly.type
_entity_poly.pdbx_seq_one_letter_code
_entity_poly.pdbx_strand_id
1 'polypeptide(L)'
;MNDDDLEKQIGLKMKFELLARFFYYIEQDKDISFIEINNDEKRLCYFVAHRCIQENKADNLLKALINENDEDYIKAIKDYIC
;
A
#
# COMPACT_ATOMS: atom_id res chain seq x y z
N MET A 1 0.40 7.07 25.51
CA MET A 1 -0.11 6.70 24.17
C MET A 1 -1.44 6.04 24.45
N ASN A 2 -2.53 6.66 24.03
CA ASN A 2 -3.87 6.14 24.30
C ASN A 2 -4.29 5.20 23.17
N ASP A 3 -5.31 4.38 23.39
CA ASP A 3 -5.77 3.38 22.41
C ASP A 3 -6.11 4.03 21.06
N ASP A 4 -6.71 5.23 21.07
CA ASP A 4 -7.00 6.02 19.86
C ASP A 4 -5.74 6.39 19.05
N ASP A 5 -4.61 6.67 19.72
CA ASP A 5 -3.35 7.00 19.04
C ASP A 5 -2.73 5.74 18.43
N LEU A 6 -2.87 4.60 19.11
CA LEU A 6 -2.41 3.30 18.63
C LEU A 6 -3.22 2.85 17.41
N GLU A 7 -4.54 2.96 17.44
CA GLU A 7 -5.41 2.64 16.30
C GLU A 7 -5.09 3.50 15.08
N LYS A 8 -4.87 4.80 15.27
CA LYS A 8 -4.45 5.70 14.19
C LYS A 8 -3.10 5.31 13.60
N GLN A 9 -2.12 4.96 14.44
CA GLN A 9 -0.81 4.53 13.97
C GLN A 9 -0.88 3.19 13.22
N ILE A 10 -1.66 2.22 13.72
CA ILE A 10 -1.90 0.95 13.04
C ILE A 10 -2.58 1.19 11.69
N GLY A 11 -3.60 2.04 11.65
CA GLY A 11 -4.28 2.42 10.41
C GLY A 11 -3.35 3.11 9.40
N LEU A 12 -2.48 4.01 9.87
CA LEU A 12 -1.48 4.67 9.01
C LEU A 12 -0.47 3.67 8.45
N LYS A 13 0.06 2.78 9.30
CA LYS A 13 1.01 1.75 8.90
C LYS A 13 0.41 0.80 7.87
N MET A 14 -0.82 0.34 8.10
CA MET A 14 -1.54 -0.52 7.14
C MET A 14 -1.72 0.18 5.80
N LYS A 15 -2.18 1.43 5.80
CA LYS A 15 -2.33 2.22 4.55
C LYS A 15 -0.99 2.35 3.82
N PHE A 16 0.08 2.60 4.54
CA PHE A 16 1.42 2.73 3.96
C PHE A 16 1.91 1.45 3.30
N GLU A 17 1.77 0.31 3.99
CA GLU A 17 2.15 -1.01 3.48
C GLU A 17 1.32 -1.47 2.28
N LEU A 18 0.01 -1.22 2.31
CA LEU A 18 -0.90 -1.55 1.21
C LEU A 18 -0.61 -0.69 -0.02
N LEU A 19 -0.42 0.61 0.17
CA LEU A 19 -0.12 1.52 -0.93
C LEU A 19 1.21 1.18 -1.61
N ALA A 20 2.25 0.85 -0.84
CA ALA A 20 3.53 0.45 -1.42
C ALA A 20 3.40 -0.79 -2.30
N ARG A 21 2.66 -1.81 -1.85
CA ARG A 21 2.38 -3.03 -2.63
C ARG A 21 1.50 -2.75 -3.84
N PHE A 22 0.49 -1.90 -3.70
CA PHE A 22 -0.35 -1.48 -4.81
C PHE A 22 0.50 -0.82 -5.91
N PHE A 23 1.34 0.16 -5.56
CA PHE A 23 2.23 0.82 -6.52
C PHE A 23 3.24 -0.12 -7.17
N TYR A 24 3.60 -1.22 -6.50
CA TYR A 24 4.43 -2.26 -7.09
C TYR A 24 3.68 -3.07 -8.16
N TYR A 25 2.42 -3.44 -7.88
CA TYR A 25 1.64 -4.29 -8.79
C TYR A 25 1.06 -3.55 -9.99
N ILE A 26 0.73 -2.26 -9.88
CA ILE A 26 0.20 -1.50 -11.03
C ILE A 26 1.16 -1.39 -12.21
N GLU A 27 2.47 -1.37 -11.96
CA GLU A 27 3.43 -1.08 -13.02
C GLU A 27 3.73 -2.32 -13.86
N GLN A 28 3.46 -3.52 -13.35
CA GLN A 28 3.98 -4.75 -13.95
C GLN A 28 3.11 -5.96 -13.61
N ASP A 29 2.88 -6.82 -14.60
CA ASP A 29 2.32 -8.16 -14.42
C ASP A 29 3.36 -9.04 -13.68
N LYS A 30 3.54 -8.77 -12.38
CA LYS A 30 4.60 -9.33 -11.54
C LYS A 30 4.14 -10.62 -10.90
N ASP A 31 4.80 -11.72 -11.22
CA ASP A 31 4.64 -12.98 -10.46
C ASP A 31 5.48 -13.01 -9.17
N ILE A 32 6.35 -12.02 -8.97
CA ILE A 32 7.24 -11.95 -7.80
C ILE A 32 6.53 -11.22 -6.65
N SER A 33 6.69 -11.71 -5.43
CA SER A 33 6.13 -11.05 -4.24
C SER A 33 6.87 -9.75 -3.92
N PHE A 34 6.16 -8.76 -3.39
CA PHE A 34 6.76 -7.48 -2.97
C PHE A 34 7.89 -7.69 -1.96
N ILE A 35 7.82 -8.71 -1.10
CA ILE A 35 8.87 -8.98 -0.11
C ILE A 35 10.16 -9.53 -0.74
N GLU A 36 10.11 -10.03 -1.98
CA GLU A 36 11.24 -10.66 -2.65
C GLU A 36 12.02 -9.69 -3.54
N ILE A 37 11.44 -8.52 -3.85
CA ILE A 37 12.10 -7.54 -4.72
C ILE A 37 13.26 -6.83 -4.01
N ASN A 38 14.13 -6.23 -4.83
CA ASN A 38 15.31 -5.54 -4.32
C ASN A 38 14.95 -4.28 -3.52
N ASN A 39 15.89 -3.82 -2.70
CA ASN A 39 15.64 -2.72 -1.78
C ASN A 39 15.38 -1.38 -2.50
N ASP A 40 15.91 -1.17 -3.70
CA ASP A 40 15.72 0.09 -4.42
C ASP A 40 14.31 0.17 -5.01
N GLU A 41 13.79 -0.93 -5.56
CA GLU A 41 12.39 -1.05 -5.97
C GLU A 41 11.44 -0.85 -4.77
N LYS A 42 11.70 -1.50 -3.63
CA LYS A 42 10.91 -1.30 -2.40
C LYS A 42 10.91 0.16 -1.95
N ARG A 43 12.10 0.79 -1.93
CA ARG A 43 12.26 2.19 -1.51
C ARG A 43 11.47 3.13 -2.42
N LEU A 44 11.44 2.88 -3.73
CA LEU A 44 10.63 3.66 -4.65
C LEU A 44 9.14 3.54 -4.32
N CYS A 45 8.64 2.31 -4.15
CA CYS A 45 7.24 2.06 -3.83
C CYS A 45 6.82 2.73 -2.50
N TYR A 46 7.64 2.59 -1.46
CA TYR A 46 7.42 3.26 -0.19
C TYR A 46 7.50 4.79 -0.29
N PHE A 47 8.41 5.33 -1.13
CA PHE A 47 8.48 6.77 -1.35
C PHE A 47 7.18 7.32 -1.98
N VAL A 48 6.63 6.62 -2.97
CA VAL A 48 5.36 6.99 -3.61
C VAL A 48 4.20 6.87 -2.62
N ALA A 49 4.13 5.78 -1.84
CA ALA A 49 3.14 5.61 -0.78
C ALA A 49 3.18 6.73 0.25
N HIS A 50 4.38 7.14 0.67
CA HIS A 50 4.58 8.24 1.60
C HIS A 50 4.05 9.56 1.04
N ARG A 51 4.33 9.87 -0.24
CA ARG A 51 3.80 11.06 -0.91
C ARG A 51 2.27 11.04 -1.00
N CYS A 52 1.68 9.89 -1.33
CA CYS A 52 0.23 9.71 -1.40
C CYS A 52 -0.44 10.01 -0.05
N ILE A 53 0.16 9.56 1.06
CA ILE A 53 -0.32 9.85 2.42
C ILE A 53 -0.15 11.33 2.76
N GLN A 54 1.02 11.92 2.50
CA GLN A 54 1.30 13.33 2.81
C GLN A 54 0.36 14.28 2.06
N GLU A 55 -0.04 13.93 0.84
CA GLU A 55 -0.97 14.71 0.02
C GLU A 55 -2.45 14.47 0.38
N ASN A 56 -2.72 13.71 1.46
CA ASN A 56 -4.08 13.30 1.87
C ASN A 56 -4.87 12.59 0.75
N LYS A 57 -4.17 11.91 -0.16
CA LYS A 57 -4.77 11.17 -1.29
C LYS A 57 -5.05 9.71 -0.98
N ALA A 58 -4.35 9.15 0.02
CA ALA A 58 -4.42 7.73 0.38
C ALA A 58 -5.86 7.22 0.59
N ASP A 59 -6.67 7.93 1.36
CA ASP A 59 -8.02 7.46 1.72
C ASP A 59 -8.99 7.48 0.54
N ASN A 60 -8.90 8.49 -0.32
CA ASN A 60 -9.72 8.57 -1.52
C ASN A 60 -9.30 7.52 -2.55
N LEU A 61 -7.99 7.30 -2.70
CA LEU A 61 -7.45 6.27 -3.59
C LEU A 61 -7.92 4.88 -3.13
N LEU A 62 -7.69 4.51 -1.87
CA LEU A 62 -8.09 3.18 -1.36
C LEU A 62 -9.60 2.94 -1.51
N LYS A 63 -10.44 3.96 -1.27
CA LYS A 63 -11.88 3.87 -1.51
C LYS A 63 -12.22 3.61 -2.98
N ALA A 64 -11.56 4.30 -3.91
CA ALA A 64 -11.77 4.08 -5.34
C ALA A 64 -11.39 2.65 -5.74
N LEU A 65 -10.21 2.17 -5.31
CA LEU A 65 -9.73 0.81 -5.59
C LEU A 65 -10.67 -0.28 -5.06
N ILE A 66 -11.22 -0.10 -3.85
CA ILE A 66 -12.23 -1.01 -3.29
C ILE A 66 -13.51 -1.01 -4.14
N ASN A 67 -14.00 0.18 -4.52
CA ASN A 67 -15.24 0.31 -5.28
C ASN A 67 -15.12 -0.27 -6.71
N GLU A 68 -13.94 -0.16 -7.30
CA GLU A 68 -13.65 -0.66 -8.65
C GLU A 68 -13.29 -2.15 -8.65
N ASN A 69 -13.15 -2.77 -7.46
CA ASN A 69 -12.68 -4.15 -7.30
C ASN A 69 -11.36 -4.39 -8.06
N ASP A 70 -10.44 -3.44 -7.91
CA ASP A 70 -9.18 -3.39 -8.63
C ASP A 70 -8.30 -4.62 -8.35
N GLU A 71 -7.84 -5.28 -9.42
CA GLU A 71 -7.13 -6.56 -9.31
C GLU A 71 -5.74 -6.39 -8.67
N ASP A 72 -5.04 -5.30 -8.95
CA ASP A 72 -3.74 -4.99 -8.37
C ASP A 72 -3.85 -4.66 -6.89
N TYR A 73 -4.92 -3.97 -6.48
CA TYR A 73 -5.25 -3.75 -5.09
C TYR A 73 -5.56 -5.07 -4.36
N ILE A 74 -6.35 -5.95 -4.96
CA ILE A 74 -6.62 -7.28 -4.40
C ILE A 74 -5.32 -8.07 -4.23
N LYS A 75 -4.42 -8.00 -5.21
CA LYS A 75 -3.09 -8.63 -5.16
C LYS A 75 -2.22 -8.03 -4.05
N ALA A 76 -2.24 -6.70 -3.89
CA ALA A 76 -1.55 -6.01 -2.81
C ALA A 76 -2.05 -6.42 -1.42
N ILE A 77 -3.37 -6.61 -1.24
CA ILE A 77 -3.93 -7.14 0.00
C ILE A 77 -3.42 -8.57 0.26
N LYS A 78 -3.45 -9.43 -0.76
CA LYS A 78 -3.00 -10.83 -0.62
C LYS A 78 -1.52 -10.89 -0.20
N ASP A 79 -0.65 -10.12 -0.86
CA ASP A 79 0.76 -10.02 -0.50
C ASP A 79 0.98 -9.40 0.90
N TYR A 80 0.10 -8.52 1.35
CA TYR A 80 0.19 -7.96 2.70
C TYR A 80 -0.15 -8.97 3.81
N ILE A 81 -1.08 -9.89 3.56
CA ILE A 81 -1.58 -10.85 4.55
C ILE A 81 -0.78 -12.16 4.56
N CYS A 82 -0.26 -12.58 3.40
CA CYS A 82 0.47 -13.84 3.21
C CYS A 82 1.98 -13.69 3.46
#